data_AF-A0A8C0SV22-F1
#
_entry.id   AF-A0A8C0SV22-F1
#
_cell.length_a   1.000
_cell.length_b   1.000
_cell.length_c   1.000
_cell.angle_alpha   90.00
_cell.angle_beta   90.00
_cell.angle_gamma   90.00
#
_symmetry.space_group_name_H-M   'P 1'
#
loop_
_entity.id
_entity.type
_entity.pdbx_description
1 polymer ?
#
loop_
_entity_poly.entity_id
_entity_poly.type
_entity_poly.pdbx_seq_one_letter_code
_entity_poly.pdbx_strand_id
1 'polypeptide(L)'
;MAELQQLQVQEVVDSVVKSLERENIRKMQGLTFRCSASCCEDSQVSMQQVHQCIERCHALLAQAQALVTSELEKFQDRLARCTMRCNDKAKDSIDAGSKELQVKRQLESCVTKCVDDHMHLIPTMTKKMKESLLSIGKRSLCNWPSELTAGIYLKRNKTFCLLSDVYEEIKVGSKFEACVTCLWTLVPLRFNPRK
;
A
#
# COMPACT_ATOMS: atom_id res chain seq x y z
N MET A 1 13.44 -23.94 7.28
CA MET A 1 13.53 -23.16 8.53
C MET A 1 13.44 -21.67 8.24
N ALA A 2 14.39 -21.07 7.50
CA ALA A 2 14.27 -19.68 7.03
C ALA A 2 12.95 -19.40 6.27
N GLU A 3 12.45 -20.38 5.50
CA GLU A 3 11.17 -20.27 4.78
C GLU A 3 9.94 -20.12 5.69
N LEU A 4 9.87 -20.82 6.84
CA LEU A 4 8.71 -20.73 7.74
C LEU A 4 8.61 -19.33 8.37
N GLN A 5 9.76 -18.81 8.78
CA GLN A 5 9.92 -17.47 9.34
C GLN A 5 9.61 -16.37 8.32
N GLN A 6 10.01 -16.55 7.05
CA GLN A 6 9.62 -15.65 5.97
C GLN A 6 8.12 -15.68 5.68
N LEU A 7 7.50 -16.87 5.70
CA LEU A 7 6.06 -17.01 5.48
C LEU A 7 5.23 -16.28 6.54
N GLN A 8 5.62 -16.37 7.81
CA GLN A 8 4.94 -15.67 8.90
C GLN A 8 4.97 -14.15 8.72
N VAL A 9 6.14 -13.59 8.40
CA VAL A 9 6.25 -12.15 8.13
C VAL A 9 5.44 -11.76 6.91
N GLN A 10 5.47 -12.57 5.85
CA GLN A 10 4.71 -12.30 4.62
C GLN A 10 3.21 -12.24 4.88
N GLU A 11 2.65 -13.16 5.67
CA GLU A 11 1.22 -13.17 6.00
C GLU A 11 0.79 -11.90 6.75
N VAL A 12 1.59 -11.48 7.73
CA VAL A 12 1.32 -10.25 8.50
C VAL A 12 1.42 -9.01 7.60
N VAL A 13 2.44 -8.95 6.75
CA VAL A 13 2.61 -7.86 5.77
C VAL A 13 1.44 -7.83 4.80
N ASP A 14 1.02 -8.97 4.26
CA ASP A 14 -0.11 -9.07 3.33
C ASP A 14 -1.42 -8.62 3.98
N SER A 15 -1.64 -8.98 5.25
CA SER A 15 -2.79 -8.53 6.03
C SER A 15 -2.81 -7.00 6.18
N VAL A 16 -1.65 -6.41 6.49
CA VAL A 16 -1.49 -4.95 6.58
C VAL A 16 -1.77 -4.28 5.24
N VAL A 17 -1.20 -4.80 4.14
CA VAL A 17 -1.43 -4.26 2.79
C VAL A 17 -2.91 -4.31 2.44
N LYS A 18 -3.59 -5.42 2.72
CA LYS A 18 -5.04 -5.56 2.51
C LYS A 18 -5.85 -4.57 3.35
N SER A 19 -5.47 -4.31 4.61
CA SER A 19 -6.11 -3.29 5.46
C SER A 19 -5.91 -1.88 4.88
N LEU A 20 -4.68 -1.52 4.51
CA LEU A 20 -4.38 -0.21 3.90
C LEU A 20 -5.16 0.01 2.60
N GLU A 21 -5.20 -1.02 1.76
CA GLU A 21 -5.91 -1.02 0.49
C GLU A 21 -7.41 -0.79 0.70
N ARG A 22 -8.04 -1.60 1.54
CA ARG A 22 -9.49 -1.52 1.84
C ARG A 22 -9.89 -0.20 2.47
N GLU A 23 -9.12 0.29 3.43
CA GLU A 23 -9.49 1.45 4.24
C GLU A 23 -9.20 2.78 3.53
N ASN A 24 -8.11 2.86 2.76
CA ASN A 24 -7.59 4.12 2.21
C ASN A 24 -7.51 4.12 0.68
N ILE A 25 -6.88 3.11 0.08
CA ILE A 25 -6.58 3.13 -1.37
C ILE A 25 -7.85 3.00 -2.21
N ARG A 26 -8.80 2.12 -1.85
CA ARG A 26 -10.07 1.96 -2.59
C ARG A 26 -10.86 3.26 -2.72
N LYS A 27 -10.90 4.04 -1.64
CA LYS A 27 -11.59 5.34 -1.63
C LYS A 27 -10.90 6.30 -2.60
N MET A 28 -9.57 6.35 -2.59
CA MET A 28 -8.81 7.15 -3.55
C MET A 28 -9.01 6.70 -4.99
N GLN A 29 -9.02 5.38 -5.26
CA GLN A 29 -9.32 4.83 -6.57
C GLN A 29 -10.69 5.27 -7.07
N GLY A 30 -11.73 5.16 -6.23
CA GLY A 30 -13.08 5.60 -6.57
C GLY A 30 -13.15 7.09 -6.94
N LEU A 31 -12.44 7.95 -6.21
CA LEU A 31 -12.34 9.38 -6.52
C LEU A 31 -11.57 9.63 -7.83
N THR A 32 -10.44 8.96 -8.04
CA THR A 32 -9.65 9.06 -9.27
C THR A 32 -10.48 8.69 -10.49
N PHE A 33 -11.24 7.59 -10.45
CA PHE A 33 -12.05 7.21 -11.60
C PHE A 33 -13.22 8.15 -11.87
N ARG A 34 -13.88 8.67 -10.83
CA ARG A 34 -14.92 9.70 -10.99
C ARG A 34 -14.36 10.99 -11.59
N CYS A 35 -13.14 11.37 -11.23
CA CYS A 35 -12.43 12.53 -11.76
C CYS A 35 -12.18 12.35 -13.26
N SER A 36 -11.60 11.20 -13.62
CA SER A 36 -11.32 10.86 -15.02
C SER A 36 -12.59 10.80 -15.86
N ALA A 37 -13.70 10.29 -15.33
CA ALA A 37 -15.00 10.30 -16.02
C ALA A 37 -15.47 11.73 -16.31
N SER A 38 -15.43 12.62 -15.32
CA SER A 38 -15.78 14.03 -15.50
C SER A 38 -14.88 14.73 -16.52
N CYS A 39 -13.59 14.41 -16.58
CA CYS A 39 -12.69 14.93 -17.62
C CYS A 39 -13.15 14.55 -19.04
N CYS A 40 -13.75 13.37 -19.22
CA CYS A 40 -14.21 12.88 -20.51
C CYS A 40 -15.60 13.40 -20.92
N GLU A 41 -16.41 13.85 -19.96
CA GLU A 41 -17.75 14.38 -20.20
C GLU A 41 -17.73 15.83 -20.74
N ASP A 42 -16.62 16.55 -20.53
CA ASP A 42 -16.44 17.90 -21.06
C ASP A 42 -16.16 17.87 -22.57
N SER A 43 -17.20 18.17 -23.35
CA SER A 43 -17.15 18.22 -24.81
C SER A 43 -16.51 19.50 -25.37
N GLN A 44 -16.19 20.48 -24.52
CA GLN A 44 -15.63 21.77 -24.93
C GLN A 44 -14.09 21.77 -24.93
N VAL A 45 -13.48 20.81 -24.23
CA VAL A 45 -12.03 20.69 -24.13
C VAL A 45 -11.46 19.78 -25.22
N SER A 46 -10.26 20.11 -25.69
CA SER A 46 -9.54 19.27 -26.65
C SER A 46 -9.12 17.94 -26.03
N MET A 47 -8.93 16.91 -26.87
CA MET A 47 -8.42 15.60 -26.46
C MET A 47 -7.14 15.69 -25.60
N GLN A 48 -6.22 16.59 -25.95
CA GLN A 48 -4.97 16.77 -25.20
C GLN A 48 -5.22 17.29 -23.78
N GLN A 49 -6.20 18.17 -23.60
CA GLN A 49 -6.58 18.68 -22.28
C GLN A 49 -7.28 17.61 -21.44
N VAL A 50 -8.11 16.76 -22.06
CA VAL A 50 -8.72 15.60 -21.38
C VAL A 50 -7.64 14.66 -20.84
N HIS A 51 -6.63 14.32 -21.65
CA HIS A 51 -5.52 13.47 -21.19
C HIS A 51 -4.75 14.08 -20.01
N GLN A 52 -4.43 15.38 -20.07
CA GLN A 52 -3.78 16.06 -18.95
C GLN A 52 -4.66 16.11 -17.69
N CYS A 53 -5.98 16.24 -17.84
CA CYS A 53 -6.93 16.19 -16.74
C CYS A 53 -6.89 14.82 -16.05
N ILE A 54 -6.96 13.74 -16.84
CA ILE A 54 -6.87 12.36 -16.36
C ILE A 54 -5.54 12.12 -15.64
N GLU A 55 -4.41 12.53 -16.21
CA GLU A 55 -3.10 12.37 -15.56
C GLU A 55 -3.06 13.02 -14.16
N ARG A 56 -3.65 14.21 -14.00
CA ARG A 56 -3.77 14.87 -12.70
C ARG A 56 -4.65 14.09 -11.72
N CYS A 57 -5.76 13.52 -12.19
CA CYS A 57 -6.63 12.67 -11.38
C CYS A 57 -5.90 11.41 -10.85
N HIS A 58 -5.00 10.84 -11.66
CA HIS A 58 -4.24 9.64 -11.32
C HIS A 58 -2.99 9.93 -10.47
N ALA A 59 -2.46 11.15 -10.52
CA ALA A 59 -1.23 11.52 -9.82
C ALA A 59 -1.28 11.29 -8.30
N LEU A 60 -2.44 11.52 -7.66
CA LEU A 60 -2.61 11.33 -6.22
C LEU A 60 -2.65 9.86 -5.82
N LEU A 61 -3.33 9.03 -6.61
CA LEU A 61 -3.35 7.59 -6.41
C LEU A 61 -1.96 6.98 -6.64
N ALA A 62 -1.24 7.44 -7.66
CA ALA A 62 0.12 7.01 -7.93
C ALA A 62 1.07 7.35 -6.76
N GLN A 63 0.95 8.54 -6.18
CA GLN A 63 1.71 8.93 -4.98
C GLN A 63 1.41 8.03 -3.78
N ALA A 64 0.13 7.74 -3.54
CA ALA A 64 -0.29 6.84 -2.47
C ALA A 64 0.26 5.42 -2.65
N GLN A 65 0.19 4.88 -3.87
CA GLN A 65 0.73 3.57 -4.20
C GLN A 65 2.25 3.52 -4.03
N ALA A 66 2.97 4.53 -4.55
CA ALA A 66 4.41 4.63 -4.43
C ALA A 66 4.89 4.69 -2.98
N LEU A 67 4.17 5.42 -2.12
CA LEU A 67 4.46 5.49 -0.69
C LEU A 67 4.40 4.09 -0.04
N VAL A 68 3.28 3.38 -0.22
CA VAL A 68 3.07 2.05 0.38
C VAL A 68 4.14 1.09 -0.12
N THR A 69 4.40 1.04 -1.42
CA THR A 69 5.45 0.20 -2.01
C THR A 69 6.81 0.50 -1.40
N SER A 70 7.21 1.78 -1.32
CA SER A 70 8.54 2.13 -0.78
C SER A 70 8.72 1.78 0.69
N GLU A 71 7.67 1.89 1.52
CA GLU A 71 7.76 1.54 2.94
C GLU A 71 7.87 0.02 3.13
N LEU A 72 7.15 -0.76 2.33
CA LEU A 72 7.24 -2.21 2.34
C LEU A 72 8.60 -2.71 1.83
N GLU A 73 9.12 -2.11 0.76
CA GLU A 73 10.46 -2.43 0.25
C GLU A 73 11.54 -2.15 1.31
N LYS A 74 11.49 -0.99 1.97
CA LYS A 74 12.40 -0.66 3.09
C LYS A 74 12.31 -1.67 4.22
N PHE A 75 11.11 -2.14 4.55
CA PHE A 75 10.90 -3.15 5.57
C PHE A 75 11.53 -4.50 5.17
N GLN A 76 11.24 -4.97 3.95
CA GLN A 76 11.80 -6.22 3.41
C GLN A 76 13.32 -6.19 3.33
N ASP A 77 13.89 -5.08 2.87
CA ASP A 77 15.34 -4.88 2.76
C ASP A 77 16.03 -4.89 4.14
N ARG A 78 15.41 -4.26 5.16
CA ARG A 78 15.88 -4.34 6.56
C ARG A 78 15.83 -5.76 7.12
N LEU A 79 14.79 -6.53 6.79
CA LEU A 79 14.66 -7.92 7.23
C LEU A 79 15.70 -8.81 6.54
N ALA A 80 15.83 -8.70 5.22
CA ALA A 80 16.80 -9.46 4.42
C ALA A 80 18.24 -9.23 4.91
N ARG A 81 18.63 -7.97 5.14
CA ARG A 81 19.95 -7.66 5.72
C ARG A 81 20.15 -8.23 7.12
N CYS A 82 19.09 -8.27 7.93
CA CYS A 82 19.18 -8.81 9.28
C CYS A 82 19.40 -10.33 9.27
N THR A 83 18.67 -11.07 8.42
CA THR A 83 18.90 -12.50 8.19
C THR A 83 20.28 -12.76 7.60
N MET A 84 20.75 -11.92 6.67
CA MET A 84 22.10 -12.02 6.10
C MET A 84 23.17 -11.91 7.17
N ARG A 85 23.08 -10.92 8.08
CA ARG A 85 24.02 -10.80 9.22
C ARG A 85 24.04 -12.04 10.11
N CYS A 86 22.90 -12.70 10.33
CA CYS A 86 22.86 -13.96 11.06
C CYS A 86 23.62 -15.07 10.33
N ASN A 87 23.47 -15.16 9.00
CA ASN A 87 24.20 -16.13 8.18
C ASN A 87 25.70 -15.86 8.18
N ASP A 88 26.12 -14.60 8.05
CA ASP A 88 27.55 -14.22 8.06
C ASP A 88 28.18 -14.58 9.40
N LYS A 89 27.52 -14.23 10.52
CA LYS A 89 27.97 -14.61 11.87
C LYS A 89 28.07 -16.12 12.06
N ALA A 90 27.15 -16.89 11.46
CA ALA A 90 27.20 -18.34 11.51
C ALA A 90 28.40 -18.88 10.73
N LYS A 91 28.68 -18.36 9.53
CA LYS A 91 29.87 -18.71 8.74
C LYS A 91 31.16 -18.38 9.49
N ASP A 92 31.28 -17.18 10.02
CA ASP A 92 32.45 -16.75 10.80
C ASP A 92 32.70 -17.67 12.00
N SER A 93 31.63 -18.17 12.64
CA SER A 93 31.73 -19.08 13.78
C SER A 93 32.22 -20.47 13.37
N ILE A 94 31.81 -20.98 12.19
CA ILE A 94 32.31 -22.23 11.62
C ILE A 94 33.79 -22.09 11.25
N ASP A 95 34.16 -20.99 10.60
CA ASP A 95 35.54 -20.72 10.19
C ASP A 95 36.49 -20.57 11.41
N ALA A 96 35.96 -20.07 12.53
CA ALA A 96 36.65 -20.02 13.82
C ALA A 96 36.74 -21.38 14.55
N GLY A 97 36.23 -22.48 13.97
CA GLY A 97 36.31 -23.83 14.52
C GLY A 97 35.19 -24.21 15.50
N SER A 98 34.08 -23.46 15.54
CA SER A 98 32.93 -23.80 16.38
C SER A 98 32.23 -25.07 15.88
N LYS A 99 31.63 -25.84 16.80
CA LYS A 99 30.88 -27.05 16.44
C LYS A 99 29.64 -26.71 15.61
N GLU A 100 29.45 -27.41 14.50
CA GLU A 100 28.33 -27.18 13.55
C GLU A 100 26.95 -27.17 14.22
N LEU A 101 26.68 -28.14 15.11
CA LEU A 101 25.41 -28.21 15.83
C LEU A 101 25.15 -26.98 16.72
N GLN A 102 26.20 -26.40 17.31
CA GLN A 102 26.10 -25.21 18.13
C GLN A 102 25.82 -23.98 17.25
N VAL A 103 26.53 -23.85 16.12
CA VAL A 103 26.33 -22.75 15.16
C VAL A 103 24.91 -22.80 14.59
N LYS A 104 24.40 -23.98 14.24
CA LYS A 104 23.03 -24.13 13.74
C LYS A 104 21.99 -23.59 14.72
N ARG A 105 22.12 -23.92 16.02
CA ARG A 105 21.23 -23.40 17.07
C ARG A 105 21.34 -21.88 17.23
N GLN A 106 22.55 -21.35 17.13
CA GLN A 106 22.79 -19.90 17.20
C GLN A 106 22.18 -19.17 16.00
N LEU A 107 22.32 -19.72 14.80
CA LEU A 107 21.71 -19.21 13.58
C LEU A 107 20.18 -19.17 13.72
N GLU A 108 19.57 -20.29 14.12
CA GLU A 108 18.11 -20.38 14.33
C GLU A 108 17.63 -19.33 15.33
N SER A 109 18.30 -19.19 16.48
CA SER A 109 17.96 -18.17 17.47
C SER A 109 18.13 -16.74 16.96
N CYS A 110 19.18 -16.48 16.16
CA CYS A 110 19.43 -15.18 15.56
C CYS A 110 18.32 -14.79 14.58
N VAL A 111 17.93 -15.71 13.69
CA VAL A 111 16.87 -15.46 12.71
C VAL A 111 15.52 -15.30 13.39
N THR A 112 15.21 -16.07 14.44
CA THR A 112 13.97 -15.89 15.22
C THR A 112 13.90 -14.49 15.81
N LYS A 113 14.96 -14.03 16.50
CA LYS A 113 15.02 -12.67 17.06
C LYS A 113 14.86 -11.59 15.99
N CYS A 114 15.52 -11.79 14.84
CA CYS A 114 15.42 -10.88 13.70
C CYS A 114 13.97 -10.71 13.22
N VAL A 115 13.23 -11.82 13.12
CA VAL A 115 11.82 -11.81 12.73
C VAL A 115 10.96 -11.14 13.80
N ASP A 116 11.13 -11.51 15.06
CA ASP A 116 10.35 -10.95 16.17
C ASP A 116 10.53 -9.42 16.27
N ASP A 117 11.79 -8.96 16.24
CA ASP A 117 12.13 -7.53 16.28
C ASP A 117 11.47 -6.77 15.13
N HIS A 118 11.46 -7.32 13.92
CA HIS A 118 10.84 -6.69 12.76
C HIS A 118 9.32 -6.77 12.79
N MET A 119 8.73 -7.85 13.32
CA MET A 119 7.28 -7.94 13.52
C MET A 119 6.77 -6.84 14.45
N HIS A 120 7.53 -6.47 15.48
CA HIS A 120 7.20 -5.34 16.36
C HIS A 120 7.24 -3.97 15.65
N LEU A 121 7.93 -3.84 14.52
CA LEU A 121 7.97 -2.61 13.73
C LEU A 121 6.75 -2.44 12.81
N ILE A 122 6.09 -3.55 12.43
CA ILE A 122 4.98 -3.55 11.47
C ILE A 122 3.83 -2.62 11.90
N PRO A 123 3.33 -2.64 13.16
CA PRO A 123 2.25 -1.75 13.59
C PRO A 123 2.62 -0.26 13.46
N THR A 124 3.86 0.09 13.84
CA THR A 124 4.35 1.47 13.77
C THR A 124 4.47 1.95 12.33
N MET A 125 5.01 1.11 11.44
CA MET A 125 5.10 1.40 10.00
C MET A 125 3.70 1.56 9.39
N THR A 126 2.78 0.65 9.74
CA THR A 126 1.38 0.70 9.28
C THR A 126 0.69 2.00 9.68
N LYS A 127 0.86 2.44 10.93
CA LYS A 127 0.30 3.70 11.41
C LYS A 127 0.82 4.90 10.59
N LYS A 128 2.14 4.97 10.37
CA LYS A 128 2.76 6.04 9.57
C LYS A 128 2.26 6.06 8.12
N MET A 129 2.08 4.89 7.52
CA MET A 129 1.50 4.78 6.18
C MET A 129 0.05 5.29 6.19
N LYS A 130 -0.79 4.86 7.13
CA LYS A 130 -2.19 5.34 7.25
C LYS A 130 -2.24 6.86 7.36
N GLU A 131 -1.47 7.45 8.26
CA GLU A 131 -1.41 8.91 8.45
C GLU A 131 -0.99 9.66 7.18
N SER A 132 0.02 9.13 6.48
CA SER A 132 0.49 9.72 5.22
C SER A 132 -0.54 9.58 4.10
N LEU A 133 -1.22 8.44 3.98
CA LEU A 133 -2.30 8.22 3.01
C LEU A 133 -3.50 9.15 3.29
N LEU A 134 -3.86 9.37 4.55
CA LEU A 134 -4.89 10.34 4.93
C LEU A 134 -4.48 11.76 4.56
N SER A 135 -3.20 12.12 4.68
CA SER A 135 -2.67 13.42 4.24
C SER A 135 -2.77 13.60 2.72
N ILE A 136 -2.40 12.56 1.94
CA ILE A 136 -2.53 12.56 0.48
C ILE A 136 -4.01 12.67 0.07
N GLY A 137 -4.89 11.93 0.74
CA GLY A 137 -6.34 11.99 0.51
C GLY A 137 -6.95 13.36 0.78
N LYS A 138 -6.50 14.09 1.81
CA LYS A 138 -7.00 15.47 2.08
C LYS A 138 -6.65 16.45 0.96
N ARG A 139 -5.52 16.24 0.27
CA ARG A 139 -5.07 17.11 -0.83
C ARG A 139 -5.92 16.91 -2.11
N SER A 140 -6.55 15.75 -2.28
CA SER A 140 -7.45 15.48 -3.43
C SER A 140 -8.74 16.30 -3.38
N LEU A 141 -9.26 16.53 -2.18
CA LEU A 141 -10.50 17.29 -1.94
C LEU A 141 -10.38 18.78 -2.30
N CYS A 142 -9.18 19.34 -2.28
CA CYS A 142 -8.96 20.75 -2.58
C CYS A 142 -8.77 21.06 -4.08
N ASN A 143 -8.55 20.04 -4.92
CA ASN A 143 -8.34 20.21 -6.36
C ASN A 143 -9.58 19.87 -7.20
N TRP A 144 -10.69 19.55 -6.55
CA TRP A 144 -11.92 19.17 -7.23
C TRP A 144 -12.68 20.44 -7.70
N PRO A 145 -13.15 20.50 -8.96
CA PRO A 145 -14.02 21.57 -9.41
C PRO A 145 -15.26 21.66 -8.51
N SER A 146 -15.55 22.86 -8.02
CA SER A 146 -16.59 23.13 -7.02
C SER A 146 -18.00 22.68 -7.47
N GLU A 147 -18.24 22.45 -8.76
CA GLU A 147 -19.54 22.02 -9.30
C GLU A 147 -19.90 20.56 -8.98
N LEU A 148 -18.93 19.66 -8.86
CA LEU A 148 -19.17 18.27 -8.43
C LEU A 148 -19.24 18.12 -6.89
N THR A 149 -18.84 19.15 -6.14
CA THR A 149 -19.01 19.16 -4.67
C THR A 149 -20.45 19.45 -4.24
N ALA A 150 -21.30 19.89 -5.17
CA ALA A 150 -22.70 20.24 -4.94
C ALA A 150 -23.58 19.04 -4.51
N GLY A 151 -23.10 17.80 -4.69
CA GLY A 151 -23.81 16.59 -4.25
C GLY A 151 -23.25 15.90 -3.00
N ILE A 152 -22.14 16.38 -2.41
CA ILE A 152 -21.42 15.65 -1.35
C ILE A 152 -21.31 16.46 -0.03
N TYR A 153 -21.51 17.78 -0.05
CA TYR A 153 -21.36 18.63 1.14
C TYR A 153 -22.61 19.44 1.46
N LEU A 154 -23.27 19.10 2.57
CA LEU A 154 -24.27 19.96 3.20
C LEU A 154 -23.56 21.05 4.02
N LYS A 155 -23.59 22.28 3.51
CA LYS A 155 -23.01 23.47 4.14
C LYS A 155 -23.75 23.80 5.45
N ARG A 156 -23.13 23.55 6.61
CA ARG A 156 -23.57 24.14 7.90
C ARG A 156 -22.37 24.62 8.72
N ASN A 157 -22.34 25.94 8.98
CA ASN A 157 -21.43 26.64 9.92
C ASN A 157 -19.93 26.29 9.88
N LYS A 158 -19.23 26.76 8.83
CA LYS A 158 -17.78 27.08 8.77
C LYS A 158 -16.79 26.04 9.30
N THR A 159 -17.19 24.78 9.44
CA THR A 159 -16.31 23.68 9.83
C THR A 159 -16.50 22.56 8.82
N PHE A 160 -15.48 22.25 8.03
CA PHE A 160 -15.48 21.12 7.10
C PHE A 160 -15.26 19.83 7.90
N CYS A 161 -16.33 19.12 8.21
CA CYS A 161 -16.24 17.75 8.72
C CYS A 161 -16.62 16.79 7.59
N LEU A 162 -15.76 15.78 7.37
CA LEU A 162 -16.08 14.60 6.55
C LEU A 162 -17.37 13.98 7.11
N LEU A 163 -18.45 13.97 6.32
CA LEU A 163 -19.57 13.10 6.62
C LEU A 163 -19.07 11.67 6.48
N SER A 164 -19.05 10.97 7.61
CA SER A 164 -18.83 9.54 7.75
C SER A 164 -19.86 8.68 6.99
N ASP A 165 -20.77 9.30 6.23
CA ASP A 165 -22.02 8.68 5.77
C ASP A 165 -21.94 8.08 4.36
N VAL A 166 -20.86 8.34 3.60
CA VAL A 166 -20.63 7.66 2.31
C VAL A 166 -20.21 6.18 2.50
N TYR A 167 -20.01 5.74 3.74
CA TYR A 167 -19.69 4.34 4.04
C TYR A 167 -20.93 3.42 4.13
N GLU A 168 -22.14 3.96 4.37
CA GLU A 168 -23.36 3.14 4.53
C GLU A 168 -24.16 2.94 3.23
N GLU A 169 -23.99 3.77 2.20
CA GLU A 169 -24.73 3.59 0.93
C GLU A 169 -24.22 2.44 0.04
N ILE A 170 -23.07 1.83 0.33
CA ILE A 170 -22.56 0.68 -0.45
C ILE A 170 -23.24 -0.65 -0.02
N LYS A 171 -24.17 -0.63 0.95
CA LYS A 171 -24.84 -1.84 1.43
C LYS A 171 -26.07 -2.26 0.61
N VAL A 172 -26.56 -1.43 -0.32
CA VAL A 172 -27.73 -1.79 -1.13
C VAL A 172 -27.31 -2.40 -2.46
N GLY A 173 -27.13 -3.72 -2.42
CA GLY A 173 -27.75 -4.66 -3.35
C GLY A 173 -27.68 -4.36 -4.86
N SER A 174 -26.90 -5.22 -5.51
CA SER A 174 -27.12 -5.83 -6.83
C SER A 174 -26.34 -5.27 -8.04
N LYS A 175 -25.57 -6.19 -8.62
CA LYS A 175 -24.84 -6.19 -9.91
C LYS A 175 -23.51 -5.44 -9.94
N PHE A 176 -22.51 -6.07 -9.32
CA PHE A 176 -21.09 -5.94 -9.68
C PHE A 176 -20.72 -7.12 -10.59
N GLU A 177 -20.96 -6.99 -11.89
CA GLU A 177 -20.23 -7.77 -12.90
C GLU A 177 -19.55 -6.81 -13.86
N ALA A 178 -18.34 -7.20 -14.27
CA ALA A 178 -17.43 -6.51 -15.17
C ALA A 178 -16.69 -5.28 -14.58
N CYS A 179 -15.52 -5.52 -14.00
CA CYS A 179 -14.24 -5.25 -14.68
C CYS A 179 -13.06 -5.56 -13.74
N VAL A 180 -12.85 -6.85 -13.43
CA VAL A 180 -11.65 -7.31 -12.68
C VAL A 180 -10.44 -7.47 -13.62
N THR A 181 -10.63 -7.33 -14.93
CA THR A 181 -9.60 -7.58 -15.96
C THR A 181 -8.70 -6.39 -16.27
N CYS A 182 -9.06 -5.14 -15.93
CA CYS A 182 -8.22 -3.97 -16.24
C CYS A 182 -7.18 -3.61 -15.17
N LEU A 183 -7.18 -4.25 -13.99
CA LEU A 183 -6.12 -4.01 -12.99
C LEU A 183 -4.81 -4.77 -13.27
N TRP A 184 -4.79 -5.68 -14.25
CA TRP A 184 -3.59 -6.48 -14.57
C TRP A 184 -2.70 -5.90 -15.68
N THR A 185 -3.11 -4.85 -16.39
CA THR A 185 -2.39 -4.36 -17.58
C THR A 185 -1.46 -3.17 -17.35
N LEU A 186 -1.34 -2.63 -16.13
CA LEU A 186 -0.51 -1.43 -15.88
C LEU A 186 0.51 -1.56 -14.74
N VAL A 187 0.96 -2.77 -14.41
CA VAL A 187 2.19 -2.97 -13.64
C VAL A 187 2.93 -4.22 -14.15
N PRO A 188 4.04 -4.09 -14.91
CA PRO A 188 4.92 -5.22 -15.15
C PRO A 188 5.82 -5.39 -13.93
N LEU A 189 5.30 -5.95 -12.84
CA LEU A 189 6.16 -6.55 -11.81
C LEU A 189 6.63 -7.89 -12.35
N ARG A 190 7.79 -7.88 -13.02
CA ARG A 190 8.62 -9.07 -13.25
C ARG A 190 9.07 -9.61 -11.89
N PHE A 191 8.25 -10.41 -11.25
CA PHE A 191 8.70 -11.39 -10.27
C PHE A 191 8.96 -12.69 -11.04
N ASN A 192 10.24 -12.98 -11.27
CA ASN A 192 10.70 -14.23 -11.87
C ASN A 192 10.79 -15.30 -10.76
N PRO A 193 9.99 -16.37 -10.78
CA PRO A 193 10.18 -17.50 -9.88
C PRO A 193 10.99 -18.59 -10.60
N ARG A 194 12.27 -18.69 -10.22
CA ARG A 194 13.15 -19.88 -10.32
C ARG A 194 13.40 -20.51 -11.71
N LYS A 195 14.64 -20.39 -12.18
CA LYS A 195 15.60 -21.51 -12.30
C LYS A 195 17.02 -20.96 -12.26
#